data_AF-A0A7H8XN96-F1
#
_entry.id   AF-A0A7H8XN96-F1
#
_cell.length_a   1.000
_cell.length_b   1.000
_cell.length_c   1.000
_cell.angle_alpha   90.00
_cell.angle_beta   90.00
_cell.angle_gamma   90.00
#
_symmetry.space_group_name_H-M   'P 1'
#
loop_
_entity.id
_entity.type
_entity.pdbx_description
1 polymer ?
#
loop_
_entity_poly.entity_id
_entity_poly.type
_entity_poly.pdbx_seq_one_letter_code
_entity_poly.pdbx_strand_id
1 'polypeptide(L)'
;MSTTRPTLRRRAVTLLVAALAALGVTLGFASPALAITHSSAASQLSAAGISWTSSGNCSDRYTATCTSFDGIRQATIDGIITFKRVSGCAITITAGTEVGHADGAYSHWTGYKLDIGLTTCVQNYISAHFAYVGYIPGFGYQYRSASGNLYTKEGNHWDILYYTCGC
;
A
#
# COMPACT_ATOMS: atom_id res chain seq x y z
N MET A 1 -10.00 -64.23 41.08
CA MET A 1 -10.22 -63.60 42.41
C MET A 1 -8.88 -63.23 43.00
N SER A 2 -8.88 -62.19 43.85
CA SER A 2 -7.77 -61.68 44.68
C SER A 2 -6.93 -60.54 44.12
N THR A 3 -7.56 -59.38 44.24
CA THR A 3 -7.05 -58.02 44.43
C THR A 3 -6.03 -57.94 45.57
N THR A 4 -4.90 -57.24 45.39
CA THR A 4 -4.32 -56.42 46.47
C THR A 4 -3.39 -55.34 45.88
N ARG A 5 -3.82 -54.08 45.94
CA ARG A 5 -2.92 -52.91 45.90
C ARG A 5 -2.61 -52.51 47.34
N PRO A 6 -1.38 -52.11 47.65
CA PRO A 6 -1.18 -51.10 48.68
C PRO A 6 -0.27 -49.94 48.24
N THR A 7 -0.89 -48.75 48.28
CA THR A 7 -0.43 -47.50 48.92
C THR A 7 0.99 -46.93 48.70
N LEU A 8 0.96 -45.71 48.17
CA LEU A 8 1.89 -44.57 48.29
C LEU A 8 2.94 -44.63 49.43
N ARG A 9 4.17 -44.18 49.12
CA ARG A 9 4.81 -43.03 49.80
C ARG A 9 6.10 -42.52 49.12
N ARG A 10 6.03 -41.24 48.73
CA ARG A 10 7.03 -40.14 48.85
C ARG A 10 8.50 -40.39 48.46
N ARG A 11 8.98 -39.67 47.44
CA ARG A 11 10.14 -38.74 47.47
C ARG A 11 9.89 -37.64 46.41
N ALA A 12 9.51 -36.43 46.79
CA ALA A 12 10.38 -35.29 47.13
C ALA A 12 11.28 -34.83 45.96
N VAL A 13 10.78 -33.80 45.28
CA VAL A 13 11.46 -32.63 44.69
C VAL A 13 12.78 -32.83 43.94
N THR A 14 12.75 -32.53 42.64
CA THR A 14 13.92 -32.05 41.90
C THR A 14 13.49 -30.80 41.12
N LEU A 15 13.93 -29.63 41.59
CA LEU A 15 13.92 -28.37 40.87
C LEU A 15 15.27 -28.23 40.17
N LEU A 16 15.27 -27.88 38.87
CA LEU A 16 16.28 -27.12 38.10
C LEU A 16 15.90 -27.22 36.61
N VAL A 17 15.08 -26.30 36.10
CA VAL A 17 15.46 -25.10 35.32
C VAL A 17 16.17 -25.42 34.00
N ALA A 18 15.44 -25.26 32.90
CA ALA A 18 15.96 -24.73 31.63
C ALA A 18 14.79 -24.14 30.83
N ALA A 19 14.39 -22.92 31.18
CA ALA A 19 13.64 -22.07 30.28
C ALA A 19 14.62 -21.54 29.22
N LEU A 20 14.60 -22.15 28.03
CA LEU A 20 15.25 -21.57 26.86
C LEU A 20 14.18 -20.81 26.06
N ALA A 21 14.12 -19.52 26.37
CA ALA A 21 13.48 -18.52 25.55
C ALA A 21 14.21 -18.46 24.19
N ALA A 22 13.58 -18.98 23.14
CA ALA A 22 13.87 -18.52 21.78
C ALA A 22 12.88 -17.39 21.46
N LEU A 23 13.18 -16.20 21.99
CA LEU A 23 12.66 -14.94 21.47
C LEU A 23 13.24 -14.75 20.08
N GLY A 24 12.63 -15.39 19.08
CA GLY A 24 12.76 -14.98 17.69
C GLY A 24 12.02 -13.67 17.51
N VAL A 25 12.62 -12.55 17.93
CA VAL A 25 12.18 -11.23 17.48
C VAL A 25 12.58 -11.12 16.02
N THR A 26 11.77 -11.70 15.14
CA THR A 26 11.73 -11.21 13.78
C THR A 26 11.14 -9.81 13.89
N LEU A 27 11.97 -8.78 13.72
CA LEU A 27 11.49 -7.49 13.21
C LEU A 27 11.09 -7.73 11.74
N GLY A 28 10.04 -8.53 11.56
CA GLY A 28 9.31 -8.59 10.32
C GLY A 28 8.56 -7.28 10.27
N PHE A 29 9.00 -6.35 9.44
CA PHE A 29 8.01 -5.51 8.78
C PHE A 29 7.13 -6.52 8.03
N ALA A 30 6.02 -6.91 8.64
CA ALA A 30 4.95 -7.55 7.91
C ALA A 30 4.57 -6.50 6.88
N SER A 31 5.12 -6.62 5.67
CA SER A 31 4.47 -6.07 4.49
C SER A 31 3.02 -6.50 4.67
N PRO A 32 2.06 -5.55 4.79
CA PRO A 32 0.68 -5.94 5.03
C PRO A 32 0.35 -7.00 3.97
N ALA A 33 -0.36 -8.07 4.32
CA ALA A 33 -0.63 -9.23 3.46
C ALA A 33 -1.33 -8.89 2.10
N LEU A 34 -1.44 -7.60 1.78
CA LEU A 34 -1.97 -6.95 0.61
C LEU A 34 -0.88 -6.32 -0.29
N ALA A 35 0.39 -6.32 0.13
CA ALA A 35 1.49 -5.72 -0.62
C ALA A 35 2.00 -6.67 -1.72
N ILE A 36 2.24 -6.14 -2.92
CA ILE A 36 2.69 -6.91 -4.09
C ILE A 36 4.05 -6.42 -4.59
N THR A 37 4.69 -7.21 -5.45
CA THR A 37 5.97 -6.86 -6.09
C THR A 37 5.76 -5.87 -7.23
N HIS A 38 6.83 -5.16 -7.59
CA HIS A 38 6.80 -4.26 -8.74
C HIS A 38 6.43 -4.99 -10.04
N SER A 39 7.01 -6.16 -10.29
CA SER A 39 6.72 -6.95 -11.49
C SER A 39 5.24 -7.37 -11.58
N SER A 40 4.61 -7.72 -10.46
CA SER A 40 3.18 -8.05 -10.41
C SER A 40 2.33 -6.82 -10.72
N ALA A 41 2.60 -5.69 -10.04
CA ALA A 41 1.90 -4.44 -10.27
C ALA A 41 2.03 -3.97 -11.73
N ALA A 42 3.27 -3.93 -12.25
CA ALA A 42 3.57 -3.51 -13.61
C ALA A 42 2.84 -4.36 -14.66
N SER A 43 2.76 -5.68 -14.46
CA SER A 43 2.03 -6.58 -15.35
C SER A 43 0.53 -6.25 -15.39
N GLN A 44 -0.07 -6.00 -14.22
CA GLN A 44 -1.50 -5.64 -14.11
C GLN A 44 -1.78 -4.26 -14.72
N LEU A 45 -0.94 -3.28 -14.44
CA LEU A 45 -1.06 -1.92 -14.98
C LEU A 45 -0.93 -1.92 -16.51
N SER A 46 0.05 -2.64 -17.04
CA SER A 46 0.25 -2.78 -18.49
C SER A 46 -0.95 -3.48 -19.16
N ALA A 47 -1.46 -4.56 -18.57
CA ALA A 47 -2.66 -5.23 -19.05
C ALA A 47 -3.91 -4.34 -19.04
N ALA A 48 -3.97 -3.37 -18.12
CA ALA A 48 -5.03 -2.35 -18.07
C ALA A 48 -4.78 -1.13 -18.98
N GLY A 49 -3.66 -1.08 -19.72
CA GLY A 49 -3.28 0.05 -20.56
C GLY A 49 -2.90 1.30 -19.77
N ILE A 50 -2.34 1.13 -18.56
CA ILE A 50 -1.75 2.21 -17.75
C ILE A 50 -0.24 2.21 -17.97
N SER A 51 0.30 3.37 -18.34
CA SER A 51 1.74 3.60 -18.45
C SER A 51 2.31 4.18 -17.16
N TRP A 52 3.63 4.14 -17.01
CA TRP A 52 4.35 4.87 -15.97
C TRP A 52 5.69 5.38 -16.49
N THR A 53 6.25 6.39 -15.83
CA THR A 53 7.54 7.00 -16.18
C THR A 53 8.41 7.12 -14.95
N SER A 54 9.66 6.67 -15.05
CA SER A 54 10.69 6.87 -14.02
C SER A 54 11.81 7.75 -14.60
N SER A 55 12.12 8.87 -13.93
CA SER A 55 13.19 9.77 -14.36
C SER A 55 14.58 9.13 -14.21
N GLY A 56 14.77 8.26 -13.22
CA GLY A 56 15.97 7.46 -13.01
C GLY A 56 16.07 6.20 -13.86
N ASN A 57 15.05 5.90 -14.69
CA ASN A 57 14.95 4.68 -15.48
C ASN A 57 15.14 3.40 -14.63
N CYS A 58 14.47 3.35 -13.49
CA CYS A 58 14.62 2.30 -12.48
C CYS A 58 13.33 2.07 -11.69
N SER A 59 13.29 0.97 -10.93
CA SER A 59 12.14 0.58 -10.10
C SER A 59 12.49 0.34 -8.63
N ASP A 60 13.68 0.77 -8.19
CA ASP A 60 14.12 0.60 -6.81
C ASP A 60 13.42 1.59 -5.87
N ARG A 61 12.63 1.07 -4.92
CA ARG A 61 11.90 1.90 -3.94
C ARG A 61 12.81 2.71 -3.02
N TYR A 62 14.10 2.39 -2.90
CA TYR A 62 15.03 3.15 -2.07
C TYR A 62 15.71 4.31 -2.81
N THR A 63 15.33 4.53 -4.07
CA THR A 63 15.91 5.57 -4.92
C THR A 63 14.82 6.55 -5.37
N ALA A 64 14.90 7.82 -4.95
CA ALA A 64 13.85 8.83 -5.15
C ALA A 64 13.57 9.22 -6.61
N THR A 65 14.44 8.87 -7.56
CA THR A 65 14.23 9.10 -9.00
C THR A 65 13.57 7.90 -9.69
N CYS A 66 13.43 6.77 -8.99
CA CYS A 66 12.71 5.62 -9.52
C CYS A 66 11.20 5.82 -9.41
N THR A 67 10.45 5.09 -10.24
CA THR A 67 9.04 4.84 -9.96
C THR A 67 8.94 3.39 -9.56
N SER A 68 8.79 3.15 -8.26
CA SER A 68 8.68 1.80 -7.73
C SER A 68 7.25 1.43 -7.44
N PHE A 69 6.95 0.13 -7.53
CA PHE A 69 5.70 -0.43 -7.05
C PHE A 69 5.98 -1.54 -6.03
N ASP A 70 7.23 -1.69 -5.58
CA ASP A 70 7.56 -2.71 -4.61
C ASP A 70 6.93 -2.39 -3.26
N GLY A 71 6.12 -3.32 -2.75
CA GLY A 71 5.35 -3.14 -1.54
C GLY A 71 4.08 -2.31 -1.71
N ILE A 72 3.67 -2.01 -2.96
CA ILE A 72 2.40 -1.35 -3.22
C ILE A 72 1.23 -2.26 -2.82
N ARG A 73 0.11 -1.71 -2.36
CA ARG A 73 -1.07 -2.51 -2.03
C ARG A 73 -1.81 -2.93 -3.30
N GLN A 74 -2.31 -4.17 -3.35
CA GLN A 74 -3.17 -4.65 -4.42
C GLN A 74 -4.39 -3.73 -4.61
N ALA A 75 -5.02 -3.27 -3.51
CA ALA A 75 -6.14 -2.33 -3.57
C ALA A 75 -5.81 -0.98 -4.23
N THR A 76 -4.56 -0.53 -4.16
CA THR A 76 -4.08 0.69 -4.83
C THR A 76 -4.01 0.48 -6.34
N ILE A 77 -3.51 -0.69 -6.78
CA ILE A 77 -3.48 -1.07 -8.19
C ILE A 77 -4.89 -1.27 -8.75
N ASP A 78 -5.76 -1.97 -8.03
CA ASP A 78 -7.17 -2.13 -8.41
C ASP A 78 -7.88 -0.77 -8.48
N GLY A 79 -7.56 0.12 -7.55
CA GLY A 79 -8.04 1.49 -7.49
C GLY A 79 -7.73 2.31 -8.73
N ILE A 80 -6.47 2.33 -9.17
CA ILE A 80 -6.09 3.10 -10.37
C ILE A 80 -6.63 2.45 -11.66
N ILE A 81 -6.72 1.12 -11.71
CA ILE A 81 -7.36 0.40 -12.84
C ILE A 81 -8.85 0.75 -12.92
N THR A 82 -9.54 0.75 -11.77
CA THR A 82 -10.95 1.15 -11.71
C THR A 82 -11.12 2.60 -12.14
N PHE A 83 -10.29 3.51 -11.63
CA PHE A 83 -10.29 4.92 -12.04
C PHE A 83 -10.09 5.08 -13.54
N LYS A 84 -9.14 4.38 -14.15
CA LYS A 84 -8.93 4.40 -15.61
C LYS A 84 -10.19 3.96 -16.36
N ARG A 85 -10.83 2.86 -15.92
CA ARG A 85 -12.03 2.32 -16.58
C ARG A 85 -13.21 3.29 -16.52
N VAL A 86 -13.48 3.87 -15.35
CA VAL A 86 -14.64 4.76 -15.17
C VAL A 86 -14.42 6.15 -15.78
N SER A 87 -13.18 6.66 -15.76
CA SER A 87 -12.86 7.95 -16.38
C SER A 87 -12.68 7.88 -17.89
N GLY A 88 -12.31 6.71 -18.42
CA GLY A 88 -11.90 6.55 -19.82
C GLY A 88 -10.59 7.27 -20.16
N CYS A 89 -9.91 7.87 -19.17
CA CYS A 89 -8.72 8.67 -19.42
C CYS A 89 -7.46 7.82 -19.69
N ALA A 90 -6.54 8.37 -20.47
CA ALA A 90 -5.16 7.92 -20.46
C ALA A 90 -4.54 8.26 -19.10
N ILE A 91 -3.86 7.29 -18.50
CA ILE A 91 -3.24 7.42 -17.17
C ILE A 91 -1.75 7.11 -17.33
N THR A 92 -0.91 8.02 -16.85
CA THR A 92 0.53 7.82 -16.68
C THR A 92 0.87 8.02 -15.22
N ILE A 93 1.36 6.98 -14.57
CA ILE A 93 1.85 7.02 -13.19
C ILE A 93 3.26 7.62 -13.19
N THR A 94 3.53 8.53 -12.27
CA THR A 94 4.82 9.25 -12.15
C THR A 94 5.59 8.89 -10.89
N ALA A 95 4.90 8.41 -9.85
CA ALA A 95 5.49 8.05 -8.58
C ALA A 95 4.66 6.96 -7.90
N GLY A 96 5.32 6.10 -7.15
CA GLY A 96 4.73 4.96 -6.46
C GLY A 96 5.25 4.82 -5.04
N THR A 97 5.99 3.76 -4.73
CA THR A 97 6.41 3.44 -3.36
C THR A 97 7.84 3.86 -3.03
N GLU A 98 8.50 4.59 -3.92
CA GLU A 98 9.85 5.10 -3.70
C GLU A 98 9.97 6.08 -2.51
N VAL A 99 11.18 6.24 -2.00
CA VAL A 99 11.51 7.26 -0.99
C VAL A 99 11.45 8.68 -1.56
N GLY A 100 11.35 9.68 -0.69
CA GLY A 100 11.28 11.10 -1.08
C GLY A 100 9.90 11.73 -0.86
N HIS A 101 8.92 10.93 -0.47
CA HIS A 101 7.56 11.36 -0.11
C HIS A 101 7.39 11.50 1.41
N ALA A 102 6.32 12.18 1.83
CA ALA A 102 5.99 12.28 3.24
C ALA A 102 5.63 10.91 3.86
N ASP A 103 6.18 10.63 5.04
CA ASP A 103 5.89 9.43 5.80
C ASP A 103 4.48 9.44 6.42
N GLY A 104 3.97 8.26 6.74
CA GLY A 104 2.71 8.10 7.47
C GLY A 104 2.07 6.74 7.24
N ALA A 105 1.02 6.46 8.02
CA ALA A 105 0.26 5.21 7.89
C ALA A 105 -0.34 5.05 6.48
N TYR A 106 -0.82 6.15 5.89
CA TYR A 106 -1.41 6.22 4.56
C TYR A 106 -0.51 7.03 3.63
N SER A 107 0.59 6.43 3.17
CA SER A 107 1.65 7.11 2.42
C SER A 107 2.04 6.33 1.16
N HIS A 108 2.94 6.92 0.37
CA HIS A 108 3.62 6.25 -0.75
C HIS A 108 4.40 5.03 -0.25
N TRP A 109 5.20 5.22 0.80
CA TRP A 109 6.02 4.17 1.39
C TRP A 109 5.22 2.94 1.83
N THR A 110 4.02 3.17 2.38
CA THR A 110 3.10 2.10 2.82
C THR A 110 2.19 1.57 1.71
N GLY A 111 2.40 2.01 0.47
CA GLY A 111 1.72 1.49 -0.72
C GLY A 111 0.28 1.96 -0.89
N TYR A 112 -0.14 3.02 -0.19
CA TYR A 112 -1.50 3.55 -0.24
C TYR A 112 -1.70 4.60 -1.34
N LYS A 113 -0.61 5.13 -1.89
CA LYS A 113 -0.65 6.27 -2.78
C LYS A 113 0.01 5.99 -4.13
N LEU A 114 -0.46 6.71 -5.15
CA LEU A 114 0.16 6.79 -6.47
C LEU A 114 0.06 8.23 -6.94
N ASP A 115 1.10 8.69 -7.62
CA ASP A 115 1.05 9.94 -8.37
C ASP A 115 0.77 9.68 -9.83
N ILE A 116 -0.10 10.49 -10.43
CA ILE A 116 -0.37 10.46 -11.87
C ILE A 116 -0.21 11.84 -12.50
N GLY A 117 0.12 11.86 -13.79
CA GLY A 117 0.26 13.10 -14.54
C GLY A 117 -1.03 13.94 -14.59
N LEU A 118 -0.88 15.27 -14.54
CA LEU A 118 -1.97 16.22 -14.64
C LEU A 118 -2.42 16.39 -16.10
N THR A 119 -3.31 15.50 -16.57
CA THR A 119 -3.93 15.65 -17.90
C THR A 119 -5.26 16.39 -17.81
N THR A 120 -5.65 17.07 -18.88
CA THR A 120 -6.96 17.73 -18.98
C THR A 120 -8.12 16.75 -18.81
N CYS A 121 -7.99 15.52 -19.33
CA CYS A 121 -9.00 14.48 -19.16
C CYS A 121 -9.23 14.14 -17.68
N VAL A 122 -8.14 13.81 -16.97
CA VAL A 122 -8.18 13.45 -15.55
C VAL A 122 -8.71 14.61 -14.72
N GLN A 123 -8.23 15.83 -14.98
CA GLN A 123 -8.69 17.03 -14.28
C GLN A 123 -10.20 17.24 -14.45
N ASN A 124 -10.69 17.20 -15.69
CA ASN A 124 -12.10 17.43 -15.97
C ASN A 124 -12.98 16.35 -15.34
N TYR A 125 -12.57 15.08 -15.41
CA TYR A 125 -13.32 13.99 -14.79
C TYR A 125 -13.42 14.17 -13.27
N ILE A 126 -12.29 14.40 -12.59
CA ILE A 126 -12.28 14.57 -11.13
C ILE A 126 -13.15 15.76 -10.72
N SER A 127 -12.99 16.92 -11.36
CA SER A 127 -13.75 18.12 -11.01
C SER A 127 -15.25 17.99 -11.31
N ALA A 128 -15.65 17.18 -12.29
CA ALA A 128 -17.06 16.99 -12.64
C ALA A 128 -17.75 15.91 -11.78
N HIS A 129 -17.02 14.88 -11.34
CA HIS A 129 -17.62 13.69 -10.73
C HIS A 129 -17.33 13.51 -9.24
N PHE A 130 -16.28 14.13 -8.70
CA PHE A 130 -15.88 13.96 -7.31
C PHE A 130 -16.27 15.15 -6.45
N ALA A 131 -16.60 14.88 -5.18
CA ALA A 131 -16.95 15.91 -4.23
C ALA A 131 -15.69 16.72 -3.87
N TYR A 132 -15.69 18.03 -4.12
CA TYR A 132 -14.61 18.89 -3.70
C TYR A 132 -14.57 18.99 -2.17
N VAL A 133 -13.41 18.69 -1.59
CA VAL A 133 -13.18 18.71 -0.13
C VAL A 133 -12.71 20.09 0.32
N GLY A 134 -11.83 20.71 -0.46
CA GLY A 134 -11.20 21.98 -0.11
C GLY A 134 -9.74 22.06 -0.52
N TYR A 135 -9.13 23.21 -0.25
CA TYR A 135 -7.68 23.36 -0.33
C TYR A 135 -7.07 22.94 1.00
N ILE A 136 -6.13 21.99 0.95
CA ILE A 136 -5.41 21.48 2.11
C ILE A 136 -4.05 22.18 2.18
N PRO A 137 -3.79 23.01 3.21
CA PRO A 137 -2.53 23.73 3.34
C PRO A 137 -1.31 22.79 3.30
N GLY A 138 -0.36 23.07 2.42
CA GLY A 138 0.85 22.28 2.23
C GLY A 138 0.73 21.12 1.25
N PHE A 139 -0.47 20.84 0.72
CA PHE A 139 -0.69 19.73 -0.22
C PHE A 139 -1.32 20.25 -1.53
N GLY A 140 -2.59 20.66 -1.50
CA GLY A 140 -3.27 21.14 -2.70
C GLY A 140 -4.78 21.05 -2.64
N TYR A 141 -5.42 21.11 -3.82
CA TYR A 141 -6.87 21.02 -3.94
C TYR A 141 -7.32 19.57 -3.90
N GLN A 142 -8.11 19.20 -2.91
CA GLN A 142 -8.51 17.81 -2.68
C GLN A 142 -9.97 17.55 -3.09
N TYR A 143 -10.17 16.38 -3.68
CA TYR A 143 -11.46 15.85 -4.11
C TYR A 143 -11.64 14.44 -3.55
N ARG A 144 -12.88 14.07 -3.26
CA ARG A 144 -13.26 12.76 -2.73
C ARG A 144 -14.16 12.04 -3.72
N SER A 145 -13.72 10.88 -4.15
CA SER A 145 -14.54 9.96 -4.94
C SER A 145 -15.65 9.33 -4.09
N ALA A 146 -16.69 8.78 -4.74
CA ALA A 146 -17.78 8.10 -4.04
C ALA A 146 -17.32 6.89 -3.20
N SER A 147 -16.22 6.24 -3.59
CA SER A 147 -15.61 5.12 -2.83
C SER A 147 -14.78 5.56 -1.62
N GLY A 148 -14.68 6.87 -1.38
CA GLY A 148 -13.94 7.47 -0.27
C GLY A 148 -12.46 7.77 -0.56
N ASN A 149 -11.92 7.35 -1.71
CA ASN A 149 -10.55 7.66 -2.13
C ASN A 149 -10.36 9.16 -2.36
N LEU A 150 -9.18 9.68 -2.03
CA LEU A 150 -8.84 11.10 -2.09
C LEU A 150 -7.90 11.38 -3.24
N TYR A 151 -8.20 12.44 -3.99
CA TYR A 151 -7.45 12.90 -5.15
C TYR A 151 -7.02 14.34 -4.87
N THR A 152 -5.72 14.56 -4.68
CA THR A 152 -5.16 15.87 -4.35
C THR A 152 -4.37 16.40 -5.52
N LYS A 153 -4.73 17.58 -6.02
CA LYS A 153 -3.99 18.25 -7.08
C LYS A 153 -2.82 19.02 -6.48
N GLU A 154 -1.61 18.48 -6.63
CA GLU A 154 -0.37 19.04 -6.09
C GLU A 154 0.45 19.67 -7.21
N GLY A 155 0.11 20.90 -7.58
CA GLY A 155 0.80 21.66 -8.61
C GLY A 155 0.68 21.04 -10.01
N ASN A 156 1.59 20.13 -10.35
CA ASN A 156 1.77 19.53 -11.68
C ASN A 156 1.37 18.04 -11.78
N HIS A 157 0.91 17.42 -10.71
CA HIS A 157 0.43 16.04 -10.69
C HIS A 157 -0.79 15.87 -9.78
N TRP A 158 -1.39 14.68 -9.83
CA TRP A 158 -2.38 14.23 -8.88
C TRP A 158 -1.75 13.21 -7.95
N ASP A 159 -1.80 13.51 -6.66
CA ASP A 159 -1.49 12.60 -5.57
C ASP A 159 -2.79 11.90 -5.13
N ILE A 160 -2.85 10.58 -5.29
CA ILE A 160 -4.09 9.81 -5.05
C ILE A 160 -3.89 8.85 -3.91
N LEU A 161 -4.73 8.97 -2.88
CA LEU A 161 -4.78 8.08 -1.73
C LEU A 161 -5.95 7.09 -1.84
N TYR A 162 -5.61 5.80 -1.83
CA TYR A 162 -6.53 4.68 -1.97
C TYR A 162 -6.82 3.98 -0.63
N TYR A 163 -8.00 4.25 -0.08
CA TYR A 163 -8.55 3.47 1.03
C TYR A 163 -9.18 2.16 0.55
N THR A 164 -9.78 2.17 -0.65
CA THR A 164 -10.50 1.04 -1.26
C THR A 164 -10.11 0.88 -2.74
N CYS A 165 -10.46 -0.28 -3.34
CA CYS A 165 -10.30 -0.56 -4.77
C CYS A 165 -11.15 0.34 -5.69
N GLY A 166 -12.10 1.13 -5.16
CA GLY A 166 -13.09 1.84 -5.97
C GLY A 166 -14.11 0.95 -6.68
N CYS A 167 -13.96 -0.37 -6.52
CA CYS A 167 -15.00 -1.37 -6.62
C CYS A 167 -15.85 -1.36 -5.32
#